data_AF-A0A1F3KMG6-F1
#
_entry.id   AF-A0A1F3KMG6-F1
#
_cell.length_a   1.000
_cell.length_b   1.000
_cell.length_c   1.000
_cell.angle_alpha   90.00
_cell.angle_beta   90.00
_cell.angle_gamma   90.00
#
_symmetry.space_group_name_H-M   'P 1'
#
loop_
_entity.id
_entity.type
_entity.pdbx_description
1 polymer ?
#
loop_
_entity_poly.entity_id
_entity_poly.type
_entity_poly.pdbx_seq_one_letter_code
_entity_poly.pdbx_strand_id
1 'polypeptide(L)'
;MSKENLEIGQISKPRFEFRTFGQCFDKAAHRMARLSAAVPEKVWERSSDEIYIVSRTNDINNTKIRDGKMDIKTFVQNLDGLEQWNPLMKGEFPMAVAMLRDEVFPAFQVTIPNFTRELYTYDEFMEMVRNHPDLQAVRVHKQRFGYMVNDTICEYGAVLINGAKVMTINSESTEIADIKKTVTAIGLEGVENINYLQAIKRIIGMIDKPLANE
;
A
#
# COMPACT_ATOMS: atom_id res chain seq x y z
N MET A 1 -5.95 -2.03 -31.65
CA MET A 1 -6.30 -2.88 -30.49
C MET A 1 -7.22 -2.06 -29.61
N SER A 2 -8.44 -2.55 -29.35
CA SER A 2 -9.38 -1.87 -28.46
C SER A 2 -8.79 -1.79 -27.06
N LYS A 3 -8.69 -0.59 -26.47
CA LYS A 3 -8.37 -0.43 -25.04
C LYS A 3 -9.41 -1.23 -24.24
N GLU A 4 -8.98 -2.21 -23.45
CA GLU A 4 -9.85 -2.82 -22.44
C GLU A 4 -10.21 -1.72 -21.43
N ASN A 5 -11.50 -1.47 -21.23
CA ASN A 5 -11.93 -0.44 -20.27
C ASN A 5 -11.52 -0.83 -18.85
N LEU A 6 -10.83 0.07 -18.14
CA LEU A 6 -10.48 -0.12 -16.74
C LEU A 6 -11.74 -0.04 -15.87
N GLU A 7 -12.16 -1.19 -15.34
CA GLU A 7 -13.28 -1.26 -14.39
C GLU A 7 -12.80 -1.20 -12.93
N ILE A 8 -13.31 -0.22 -12.19
CA ILE A 8 -13.04 -0.08 -10.76
C ILE A 8 -13.67 -1.24 -10.00
N GLY A 9 -12.82 -2.08 -9.39
CA GLY A 9 -13.23 -3.15 -8.47
C GLY A 9 -13.17 -4.57 -9.03
N GLN A 10 -12.61 -4.79 -10.22
CA GLN A 10 -12.33 -6.13 -10.76
C GLN A 10 -10.85 -6.53 -10.62
N ILE A 11 -10.57 -7.84 -10.64
CA ILE A 11 -9.22 -8.40 -10.73
C ILE A 11 -8.68 -8.10 -12.13
N SER A 12 -7.65 -7.26 -12.23
CA SER A 12 -6.98 -6.98 -13.51
C SER A 12 -5.49 -7.33 -13.46
N LYS A 13 -4.86 -7.26 -14.64
CA LYS A 13 -3.41 -7.31 -14.84
C LYS A 13 -2.67 -6.39 -13.83
N PRO A 14 -1.42 -6.72 -13.45
CA PRO A 14 -0.61 -5.89 -12.54
C PRO A 14 -0.51 -4.45 -13.04
N ARG A 15 -0.83 -3.50 -12.18
CA ARG A 15 -0.87 -2.07 -12.51
C ARG A 15 0.40 -1.38 -12.03
N PHE A 16 0.81 -0.36 -12.77
CA PHE A 16 1.72 0.65 -12.26
C PHE A 16 0.95 1.61 -11.35
N GLU A 17 1.61 2.09 -10.30
CA GLU A 17 1.05 3.03 -9.35
C GLU A 17 2.01 4.22 -9.16
N PHE A 18 1.46 5.43 -9.29
CA PHE A 18 1.96 6.60 -8.59
C PHE A 18 1.18 6.73 -7.30
N ARG A 19 1.87 6.77 -6.16
CA ARG A 19 1.28 7.14 -4.87
C ARG A 19 2.22 8.06 -4.14
N THR A 20 1.68 8.98 -3.37
CA THR A 20 2.51 9.79 -2.49
C THR A 20 1.83 10.07 -1.16
N PHE A 21 2.60 10.58 -0.21
CA PHE A 21 2.19 10.88 1.15
C PHE A 21 2.77 12.22 1.60
N GLY A 22 2.00 12.96 2.41
CA GLY A 22 2.35 14.30 2.86
C GLY A 22 1.31 14.87 3.82
N GLN A 23 1.49 16.11 4.26
CA GLN A 23 0.57 16.81 5.15
C GLN A 23 -0.67 17.34 4.43
N CYS A 24 -0.56 17.71 3.15
CA CYS A 24 -1.68 18.30 2.41
C CYS A 24 -1.59 18.03 0.90
N PHE A 25 -2.71 17.63 0.29
CA PHE A 25 -2.86 17.54 -1.16
C PHE A 25 -4.13 18.22 -1.67
N ASP A 26 -4.70 19.19 -0.93
CA ASP A 26 -6.02 19.74 -1.22
C ASP A 26 -6.14 20.28 -2.65
N LYS A 27 -5.12 20.99 -3.15
CA LYS A 27 -5.11 21.48 -4.54
C LYS A 27 -5.19 20.33 -5.56
N ALA A 28 -4.44 19.25 -5.35
CA ALA A 28 -4.44 18.09 -6.23
C ALA A 28 -5.74 17.30 -6.10
N ALA A 29 -6.25 17.12 -4.88
CA ALA A 29 -7.54 16.47 -4.60
C ALA A 29 -8.71 17.23 -5.23
N HIS A 30 -8.73 18.56 -5.16
CA HIS A 30 -9.74 19.38 -5.83
C HIS A 30 -9.68 19.24 -7.35
N ARG A 31 -8.49 19.21 -7.96
CA ARG A 31 -8.34 18.96 -9.40
C ARG A 31 -8.79 17.57 -9.77
N MET A 32 -8.39 16.55 -9.01
CA MET A 32 -8.81 15.16 -9.18
C MET A 32 -10.33 15.02 -9.15
N ALA A 33 -11.00 15.61 -8.16
CA ALA A 33 -12.46 15.58 -8.06
C ALA A 33 -13.15 16.26 -9.26
N ARG A 34 -12.63 17.40 -9.73
CA ARG A 34 -13.19 18.13 -10.90
C ARG A 34 -12.99 17.39 -12.22
N LEU A 35 -11.90 16.65 -12.34
CA LEU A 35 -11.55 15.91 -13.57
C LEU A 35 -12.14 14.49 -13.58
N SER A 36 -12.67 14.02 -12.44
CA SER A 36 -13.14 12.66 -12.31
C SER A 36 -14.36 12.39 -13.18
N ALA A 37 -14.34 11.27 -13.90
CA ALA A 37 -15.54 10.65 -14.41
C ALA A 37 -16.42 10.13 -13.26
N ALA A 38 -17.68 9.81 -13.57
CA ALA A 38 -18.58 9.18 -12.63
C ALA A 38 -18.04 7.81 -12.19
N VAL A 39 -18.05 7.55 -10.88
CA VAL A 39 -17.63 6.28 -10.28
C VAL A 39 -18.76 5.70 -9.43
N PRO A 40 -18.83 4.37 -9.24
CA PRO A 40 -19.87 3.74 -8.43
C PRO A 40 -19.86 4.25 -6.97
N GLU A 41 -21.04 4.35 -6.37
CA GLU A 41 -21.19 4.85 -4.98
C GLU A 41 -20.37 4.07 -3.95
N LYS A 42 -20.25 2.74 -4.14
CA LYS A 42 -19.42 1.86 -3.30
C LYS A 42 -17.93 2.24 -3.22
N VAL A 43 -17.44 3.14 -4.08
CA VAL A 43 -16.06 3.65 -4.03
C VAL A 43 -15.97 5.14 -3.74
N TRP A 44 -17.09 5.84 -3.54
CA TRP A 44 -17.08 7.26 -3.17
C TRP A 44 -16.32 7.49 -1.87
N GLU A 45 -16.58 6.64 -0.88
CA GLU A 45 -15.87 6.65 0.38
C GLU A 45 -15.74 5.23 0.93
N ARG A 46 -14.55 4.90 1.42
CA ARG A 46 -14.27 3.60 2.04
C ARG A 46 -13.33 3.79 3.21
N SER A 47 -13.57 3.03 4.27
CA SER A 47 -12.66 2.93 5.40
C SER A 47 -12.12 1.51 5.59
N SER A 48 -10.95 1.40 6.20
CA SER A 48 -10.39 0.11 6.58
C SER A 48 -9.38 0.26 7.71
N ASP A 49 -9.42 -0.68 8.65
CA ASP A 49 -8.40 -0.88 9.67
C ASP A 49 -7.46 -2.01 9.26
N GLU A 50 -6.17 -1.73 9.27
CA GLU A 50 -5.13 -2.65 8.82
C GLU A 50 -3.97 -2.65 9.81
N ILE A 51 -3.25 -3.76 9.88
CA ILE A 51 -1.98 -3.85 10.61
C ILE A 51 -0.88 -4.14 9.60
N TYR A 52 0.08 -3.25 9.52
CA TYR A 52 1.27 -3.44 8.70
C TYR A 52 2.36 -4.11 9.53
N ILE A 53 3.01 -5.12 8.97
CA ILE A 53 4.20 -5.72 9.56
C ILE A 53 5.39 -5.17 8.81
N VAL A 54 6.12 -4.28 9.47
CA VAL A 54 7.23 -3.55 8.88
C VAL A 54 8.54 -4.15 9.37
N SER A 55 9.43 -4.44 8.43
CA SER A 55 10.78 -4.93 8.72
C SER A 55 11.81 -3.85 8.44
N ARG A 56 12.82 -3.74 9.32
CA ARG A 56 13.98 -2.86 9.10
C ARG A 56 14.81 -3.26 7.88
N THR A 57 14.87 -4.56 7.58
CA THR A 57 15.77 -5.14 6.57
C THR A 57 15.12 -5.35 5.21
N ASN A 58 13.82 -5.06 5.06
CA ASN A 58 13.09 -5.27 3.80
C ASN A 58 12.46 -3.98 3.28
N ASP A 59 12.72 -3.67 2.01
CA ASP A 59 12.10 -2.55 1.27
C ASP A 59 11.28 -2.99 0.04
N ILE A 60 11.18 -4.29 -0.22
CA ILE A 60 10.58 -4.83 -1.45
C ILE A 60 9.25 -5.55 -1.22
N ASN A 61 8.95 -5.98 0.01
CA ASN A 61 7.73 -6.69 0.34
C ASN A 61 6.86 -5.87 1.30
N ASN A 62 5.62 -5.61 0.91
CA ASN A 62 4.66 -4.90 1.73
C ASN A 62 3.67 -5.90 2.34
N THR A 63 3.72 -6.06 3.66
CA THR A 63 2.87 -7.00 4.39
C THR A 63 1.83 -6.26 5.21
N LYS A 64 0.58 -6.68 5.04
CA LYS A 64 -0.54 -6.19 5.84
C LYS A 64 -1.47 -7.32 6.28
N ILE A 65 -2.14 -7.10 7.38
CA ILE A 65 -3.22 -7.93 7.91
C ILE A 65 -4.49 -7.10 7.94
N ARG A 66 -5.57 -7.63 7.39
CA ARG A 66 -6.92 -7.02 7.40
C ARG A 66 -7.97 -8.12 7.43
N ASP A 67 -9.01 -7.95 8.23
CA ASP A 67 -10.13 -8.90 8.34
C ASP A 67 -9.66 -10.35 8.62
N GLY A 68 -8.62 -10.50 9.45
CA GLY A 68 -8.02 -11.80 9.78
C GLY A 68 -7.19 -12.44 8.67
N LYS A 69 -6.95 -11.74 7.56
CA LYS A 69 -6.18 -12.23 6.41
C LYS A 69 -4.89 -11.44 6.24
N MET A 70 -3.80 -12.15 5.97
CA MET A 70 -2.52 -11.58 5.59
C MET A 70 -2.42 -11.48 4.07
N ASP A 71 -1.97 -10.33 3.57
CA ASP A 71 -1.64 -10.07 2.17
C ASP A 71 -0.22 -9.52 2.14
N ILE A 72 0.65 -10.17 1.37
CA ILE A 72 1.99 -9.65 1.10
C ILE A 72 2.08 -9.39 -0.39
N LYS A 73 2.52 -8.19 -0.73
CA LYS A 73 2.82 -7.78 -2.10
C LYS A 73 4.30 -7.58 -2.26
N THR A 74 4.84 -8.01 -3.38
CA THR A 74 6.24 -7.82 -3.72
C THR A 74 6.38 -6.78 -4.83
N PHE A 75 7.40 -5.96 -4.71
CA PHE A 75 7.82 -5.01 -5.72
C PHE A 75 8.34 -5.78 -6.94
N VAL A 76 7.85 -5.43 -8.12
CA VAL A 76 8.22 -6.10 -9.38
C VAL A 76 9.26 -5.28 -10.12
N GLN A 77 8.93 -4.02 -10.40
CA GLN A 77 9.78 -3.14 -11.18
C GLN A 77 9.40 -1.67 -10.95
N ASN A 78 10.36 -0.79 -11.27
CA ASN A 78 10.13 0.63 -11.41
C ASN A 78 10.35 1.00 -12.88
N LEU A 79 9.37 1.64 -13.49
CA LEU A 79 9.48 2.17 -14.85
C LEU A 79 8.98 3.61 -14.84
N ASP A 80 9.86 4.53 -15.27
CA ASP A 80 9.60 5.96 -15.28
C ASP A 80 9.15 6.54 -13.92
N GLY A 81 9.69 6.01 -12.82
CA GLY A 81 9.32 6.45 -11.46
C GLY A 81 8.01 5.86 -10.94
N LEU A 82 7.33 5.02 -11.72
CA LEU A 82 6.11 4.32 -11.33
C LEU A 82 6.43 2.89 -10.88
N GLU A 83 5.81 2.47 -9.78
CA GLU A 83 6.07 1.16 -9.19
C GLU A 83 5.00 0.16 -9.62
N GLN A 84 5.38 -1.07 -9.91
CA GLN A 84 4.46 -2.18 -10.14
C GLN A 84 4.60 -3.21 -9.02
N TRP A 85 3.47 -3.68 -8.51
CA TRP A 85 3.39 -4.59 -7.37
C TRP A 85 2.58 -5.84 -7.72
N ASN A 86 3.05 -7.00 -7.28
CA ASN A 86 2.34 -8.28 -7.45
C ASN A 86 1.97 -8.89 -6.09
N PRO A 87 0.81 -9.58 -5.98
CA PRO A 87 0.54 -10.45 -4.85
C PRO A 87 1.60 -11.54 -4.80
N LEU A 88 2.30 -11.65 -3.67
CA LEU A 88 3.25 -12.74 -3.41
C LEU A 88 2.51 -13.90 -2.75
N MET A 89 1.72 -13.62 -1.70
CA MET A 89 0.90 -14.60 -1.01
C MET A 89 -0.29 -13.96 -0.30
N LYS A 90 -1.30 -14.81 -0.08
CA LYS A 90 -2.42 -14.53 0.82
C LYS A 90 -2.55 -15.67 1.80
N GLY A 91 -2.71 -15.34 3.07
CA GLY A 91 -2.87 -16.31 4.14
C GLY A 91 -3.99 -15.93 5.08
N GLU A 92 -4.51 -16.90 5.79
CA GLU A 92 -5.50 -16.71 6.86
C GLU A 92 -4.95 -17.33 8.14
N PHE A 93 -5.46 -16.87 9.29
CA PHE A 93 -5.11 -17.43 10.59
C PHE A 93 -6.16 -18.46 11.04
N PRO A 94 -5.76 -19.54 11.73
CA PRO A 94 -4.38 -19.89 12.10
C PRO A 94 -3.53 -20.32 10.90
N MET A 95 -2.24 -19.99 10.93
CA MET A 95 -1.31 -20.21 9.83
C MET A 95 -0.34 -21.35 10.13
N ALA A 96 -0.10 -22.23 9.16
CA ALA A 96 0.85 -23.32 9.28
C ALA A 96 2.29 -22.82 9.37
N VAL A 97 3.11 -23.51 10.16
CA VAL A 97 4.54 -23.19 10.34
C VAL A 97 5.31 -23.22 9.01
N ALA A 98 4.95 -24.13 8.10
CA ALA A 98 5.55 -24.19 6.77
C ALA A 98 5.34 -22.87 6.00
N MET A 99 4.13 -22.30 6.02
CA MET A 99 3.84 -21.00 5.42
C MET A 99 4.64 -19.87 6.08
N LEU A 100 4.74 -19.88 7.41
CA LEU A 100 5.52 -18.88 8.13
C LEU A 100 7.01 -18.94 7.78
N ARG A 101 7.57 -20.15 7.76
CA ARG A 101 9.00 -20.41 7.52
C ARG A 101 9.40 -20.18 6.07
N ASP A 102 8.57 -20.64 5.13
CA ASP A 102 8.95 -20.76 3.73
C ASP A 102 8.53 -19.51 2.92
N GLU A 103 7.53 -18.76 3.39
CA GLU A 103 6.96 -17.60 2.67
C GLU A 103 7.01 -16.30 3.48
N VAL A 104 6.45 -16.28 4.71
CA VAL A 104 6.22 -15.02 5.46
C VAL A 104 7.51 -14.40 6.02
N PHE A 105 8.29 -15.14 6.80
CA PHE A 105 9.54 -14.62 7.36
C PHE A 105 10.62 -14.35 6.30
N PRO A 106 10.77 -15.17 5.25
CA PRO A 106 11.61 -14.81 4.11
C PRO A 106 11.20 -13.49 3.45
N ALA A 107 9.90 -13.22 3.31
CA ALA A 107 9.42 -11.95 2.77
C ALA A 107 9.80 -10.74 3.65
N PHE A 108 9.92 -10.94 4.97
CA PHE A 108 10.41 -9.91 5.89
C PHE A 108 11.92 -9.69 5.82
N GLN A 109 12.69 -10.63 5.25
CA GLN A 109 14.16 -10.60 5.20
C GLN A 109 14.82 -10.48 6.58
N VAL A 110 14.22 -11.11 7.60
CA VAL A 110 14.76 -11.14 8.96
C VAL A 110 15.19 -12.55 9.35
N THR A 111 15.86 -12.69 10.49
CA THR A 111 16.13 -14.00 11.07
C THR A 111 14.82 -14.73 11.38
N ILE A 112 14.71 -15.95 10.89
CA ILE A 112 13.53 -16.79 11.14
C ILE A 112 13.53 -17.19 12.63
N PRO A 113 12.45 -16.96 13.38
CA PRO A 113 12.37 -17.38 14.78
C PRO A 113 12.28 -18.90 14.87
N ASN A 114 12.66 -19.44 16.03
CA ASN A 114 12.48 -20.86 16.31
C ASN A 114 10.99 -21.16 16.51
N PHE A 115 10.40 -21.88 15.58
CA PHE A 115 9.04 -22.36 15.69
C PHE A 115 8.97 -23.58 16.62
N THR A 116 7.96 -23.62 17.47
CA THR A 116 7.72 -24.69 18.45
C THR A 116 6.36 -25.35 18.26
N ARG A 117 5.57 -24.89 17.28
CA ARG A 117 4.20 -25.32 16.99
C ARG A 117 4.02 -25.50 15.48
N GLU A 118 3.09 -26.35 15.10
CA GLU A 118 2.74 -26.57 13.69
C GLU A 118 1.76 -25.51 13.14
N LEU A 119 0.97 -24.91 14.02
CA LEU A 119 -0.01 -23.86 13.71
C LEU A 119 0.16 -22.70 14.67
N TYR A 120 0.03 -21.49 14.13
CA TYR A 120 0.08 -20.25 14.89
C TYR A 120 -1.21 -19.47 14.71
N THR A 121 -1.85 -19.12 15.82
CA THR A 121 -2.98 -18.19 15.80
C THR A 121 -2.52 -16.77 15.46
N TYR A 122 -3.47 -15.88 15.18
CA TYR A 122 -3.17 -14.47 14.96
C TYR A 122 -2.41 -13.86 16.17
N ASP A 123 -2.86 -14.11 17.40
CA ASP A 123 -2.25 -13.52 18.59
C ASP A 123 -0.81 -14.02 18.81
N GLU A 124 -0.56 -15.31 18.57
CA GLU A 124 0.76 -15.91 18.67
C GLU A 124 1.70 -15.38 17.58
N PHE A 125 1.20 -15.19 16.36
CA PHE A 125 1.94 -14.52 15.29
C PHE A 125 2.30 -13.08 15.69
N MET A 126 1.35 -12.33 16.23
CA MET A 126 1.60 -10.95 16.67
C MET A 126 2.58 -10.87 17.84
N GLU A 127 2.59 -11.88 18.73
CA GLU A 127 3.60 -12.00 19.78
C GLU A 127 5.00 -12.22 19.19
N MET A 128 5.15 -13.10 18.20
CA MET A 128 6.42 -13.27 17.48
C MET A 128 6.90 -11.97 16.84
N VAL A 129 6.00 -11.23 16.18
CA VAL A 129 6.34 -9.93 15.58
C VAL A 129 6.82 -8.94 16.64
N ARG A 130 6.12 -8.83 17.77
CA ARG A 130 6.49 -7.89 18.86
C ARG A 130 7.83 -8.22 19.51
N ASN A 131 8.17 -9.50 19.59
CA ASN A 131 9.41 -9.97 20.22
C ASN A 131 10.61 -9.94 19.25
N HIS A 132 10.38 -9.75 17.95
CA HIS A 132 11.46 -9.74 16.95
C HIS A 132 12.09 -8.33 16.86
N PRO A 133 13.42 -8.18 17.03
CA PRO A 133 14.08 -6.86 17.11
C PRO A 133 13.95 -6.02 15.83
N ASP A 134 13.88 -6.67 14.67
CA ASP A 134 13.79 -6.00 13.36
C ASP A 134 12.36 -5.82 12.84
N LEU A 135 11.34 -6.30 13.54
CA LEU A 135 9.94 -6.20 13.10
C LEU A 135 9.16 -5.22 13.98
N GLN A 136 8.18 -4.58 13.36
CA GLN A 136 7.23 -3.73 14.06
C GLN A 136 5.84 -3.87 13.45
N ALA A 137 4.86 -4.14 14.32
CA ALA A 137 3.45 -4.04 13.96
C ALA A 137 3.00 -2.56 14.04
N VAL A 138 2.41 -2.07 12.96
CA VAL A 138 1.95 -0.67 12.84
C VAL A 138 0.46 -0.66 12.54
N ARG A 139 -0.32 0.03 13.37
CA ARG A 139 -1.77 0.19 13.16
C ARG A 139 -2.01 1.26 12.13
N VAL A 140 -2.79 0.94 11.10
CA VAL A 140 -3.09 1.86 10.00
C VAL A 140 -4.59 1.92 9.78
N HIS A 141 -5.19 3.07 10.07
CA HIS A 141 -6.57 3.36 9.67
C HIS A 141 -6.55 4.18 8.39
N LYS A 142 -7.44 3.86 7.43
CA LYS A 142 -7.53 4.56 6.15
C LYS A 142 -8.95 5.01 5.92
N GLN A 143 -9.11 6.25 5.48
CA GLN A 143 -10.34 6.79 4.90
C GLN A 143 -10.00 7.28 3.50
N ARG A 144 -10.65 6.74 2.47
CA ARG A 144 -10.29 6.96 1.07
C ARG A 144 -11.50 7.28 0.21
N PHE A 145 -11.29 8.16 -0.75
CA PHE A 145 -12.26 8.62 -1.73
C PHE A 145 -11.77 8.24 -3.13
N GLY A 146 -12.61 7.50 -3.87
CA GLY A 146 -12.27 6.99 -5.20
C GLY A 146 -12.66 7.94 -6.32
N TYR A 147 -11.82 8.01 -7.35
CA TYR A 147 -11.99 8.83 -8.55
C TYR A 147 -11.51 8.07 -9.80
N MET A 148 -11.88 8.58 -10.98
CA MET A 148 -11.41 8.07 -12.27
C MET A 148 -10.98 9.24 -13.15
N VAL A 149 -9.68 9.41 -13.40
CA VAL A 149 -9.14 10.53 -14.19
C VAL A 149 -8.25 9.97 -15.31
N ASN A 150 -8.48 10.40 -16.56
CA ASN A 150 -7.78 9.91 -17.75
C ASN A 150 -7.61 8.38 -17.81
N ASP A 151 -8.69 7.62 -17.60
CA ASP A 151 -8.65 6.15 -17.58
C ASP A 151 -7.71 5.56 -16.51
N THR A 152 -7.48 6.28 -15.41
CA THR A 152 -6.73 5.79 -14.26
C THR A 152 -7.58 5.77 -13.01
N ILE A 153 -7.42 4.71 -12.22
CA ILE A 153 -8.06 4.59 -10.92
C ILE A 153 -7.29 5.48 -9.95
N CYS A 154 -7.99 6.41 -9.32
CA CYS A 154 -7.40 7.39 -8.43
C CYS A 154 -8.03 7.29 -7.04
N GLU A 155 -7.24 7.56 -6.01
CA GLU A 155 -7.73 7.73 -4.65
C GLU A 155 -7.09 8.97 -4.01
N TYR A 156 -7.86 9.65 -3.19
CA TYR A 156 -7.38 10.60 -2.18
C TYR A 156 -7.81 10.10 -0.81
N GLY A 157 -7.01 10.29 0.23
CA GLY A 157 -7.42 9.82 1.55
C GLY A 157 -6.60 10.32 2.71
N ALA A 158 -7.19 10.19 3.89
CA ALA A 158 -6.51 10.34 5.18
C ALA A 158 -6.06 8.97 5.68
N VAL A 159 -4.85 8.91 6.22
CA VAL A 159 -4.27 7.71 6.81
C VAL A 159 -3.79 8.04 8.21
N LEU A 160 -4.21 7.27 9.20
CA LEU A 160 -3.68 7.34 10.56
C LEU A 160 -2.68 6.21 10.75
N ILE A 161 -1.40 6.53 10.94
CA ILE A 161 -0.32 5.58 11.16
C ILE A 161 0.08 5.67 12.63
N ASN A 162 -0.28 4.66 13.42
CA ASN A 162 -0.22 4.70 14.89
C ASN A 162 -0.90 5.96 15.50
N GLY A 163 -1.92 6.49 14.81
CA GLY A 163 -2.62 7.72 15.20
C GLY A 163 -2.06 9.01 14.59
N ALA A 164 -0.85 8.99 14.01
CA ALA A 164 -0.32 10.13 13.27
C ALA A 164 -1.04 10.26 11.92
N LYS A 165 -1.73 11.38 11.70
CA LYS A 165 -2.48 11.64 10.46
C LYS A 165 -1.54 12.12 9.36
N VAL A 166 -1.67 11.51 8.19
CA VAL A 166 -1.08 11.97 6.93
C VAL A 166 -2.10 11.84 5.80
N MET A 167 -1.89 12.57 4.72
CA MET A 167 -2.70 12.50 3.52
C MET A 167 -1.99 11.65 2.46
N THR A 168 -2.77 10.95 1.65
CA THR A 168 -2.27 10.18 0.50
C THR A 168 -3.10 10.48 -0.74
N ILE A 169 -2.44 10.41 -1.89
CA ILE A 169 -3.07 10.55 -3.21
C ILE A 169 -2.39 9.59 -4.18
N ASN A 170 -3.15 8.97 -5.08
CA ASN A 170 -2.59 8.02 -6.05
C ASN A 170 -3.31 8.06 -7.41
N SER A 171 -2.64 7.46 -8.40
CA SER A 171 -3.18 7.10 -9.71
C SER A 171 -2.55 5.77 -10.13
N GLU A 172 -3.38 4.80 -10.53
CA GLU A 172 -2.94 3.49 -10.99
C GLU A 172 -3.61 3.09 -12.32
N SER A 173 -2.84 2.41 -13.17
CA SER A 173 -3.27 1.90 -14.48
C SER A 173 -2.30 0.84 -15.00
N THR A 174 -2.71 0.08 -16.00
CA THR A 174 -1.78 -0.73 -16.81
C THR A 174 -0.97 0.16 -17.77
N GLU A 175 -1.47 1.35 -18.08
CA GLU A 175 -0.88 2.28 -19.05
C GLU A 175 -0.13 3.42 -18.35
N ILE A 176 1.21 3.41 -18.43
CA ILE A 176 2.08 4.44 -17.83
C ILE A 176 1.74 5.84 -18.35
N ALA A 177 1.42 5.96 -19.64
CA ALA A 177 1.08 7.24 -20.25
C ALA A 177 -0.16 7.89 -19.62
N ASP A 178 -1.16 7.07 -19.26
CA ASP A 178 -2.41 7.53 -18.65
C ASP A 178 -2.16 8.02 -17.21
N ILE A 179 -1.27 7.35 -16.46
CA ILE A 179 -0.83 7.77 -15.11
C ILE A 179 -0.07 9.09 -15.20
N LYS A 180 0.92 9.20 -16.07
CA LYS A 180 1.71 10.43 -16.24
C LYS A 180 0.82 11.62 -16.59
N LYS A 181 -0.11 11.44 -17.55
CA LYS A 181 -1.09 12.46 -17.91
C LYS A 181 -1.93 12.89 -16.70
N THR A 182 -2.35 11.94 -15.86
CA THR A 182 -3.11 12.22 -14.64
C THR A 182 -2.28 12.99 -13.61
N VAL A 183 -1.06 12.54 -13.32
CA VAL A 183 -0.13 13.19 -12.38
C VAL A 183 0.12 14.65 -12.78
N THR A 184 0.39 14.92 -14.07
CA THR A 184 0.51 16.28 -14.59
C THR A 184 -0.81 17.06 -14.45
N ALA A 185 -1.95 16.46 -14.82
CA ALA A 185 -3.25 17.12 -14.78
C ALA A 185 -3.68 17.52 -13.36
N ILE A 186 -3.32 16.77 -12.33
CA ILE A 186 -3.60 17.09 -10.92
C ILE A 186 -2.50 17.93 -10.26
N GLY A 187 -1.41 18.24 -10.98
CA GLY A 187 -0.35 19.13 -10.51
C GLY A 187 0.65 18.48 -9.55
N LEU A 188 0.93 17.19 -9.72
CA LEU A 188 1.89 16.43 -8.91
C LEU A 188 3.14 16.00 -9.70
N GLU A 189 3.41 16.65 -10.84
CA GLU A 189 4.63 16.42 -11.60
C GLU A 189 5.88 16.75 -10.75
N GLY A 190 6.87 15.86 -10.75
CA GLY A 190 8.08 15.98 -9.94
C GLY A 190 7.93 15.60 -8.47
N VAL A 191 6.72 15.26 -8.00
CA VAL A 191 6.50 14.78 -6.63
C VAL A 191 7.01 13.35 -6.48
N GLU A 192 7.66 13.04 -5.36
CA GLU A 192 8.19 11.70 -5.08
C GLU A 192 7.07 10.65 -5.02
N ASN A 193 7.30 9.51 -5.68
CA ASN A 193 6.46 8.32 -5.52
C ASN A 193 6.83 7.60 -4.21
N ILE A 194 5.96 7.69 -3.22
CA ILE A 194 6.13 7.12 -1.88
C ILE A 194 5.02 6.09 -1.69
N ASN A 195 5.39 4.80 -1.64
CA ASN A 195 4.46 3.73 -1.29
C ASN A 195 4.21 3.66 0.23
N TYR A 196 3.23 2.84 0.64
CA TYR A 196 2.87 2.67 2.05
C TYR A 196 4.04 2.19 2.92
N LEU A 197 4.89 1.28 2.43
CA LEU A 197 6.01 0.76 3.22
C LEU A 197 7.00 1.89 3.52
N GLN A 198 7.36 2.68 2.51
CA GLN A 198 8.21 3.86 2.68
C GLN A 198 7.58 4.91 3.59
N ALA A 199 6.31 5.26 3.38
CA ALA A 199 5.62 6.24 4.22
C ALA A 199 5.58 5.82 5.70
N ILE A 200 5.24 4.56 5.97
CA ILE A 200 5.19 4.04 7.33
C ILE A 200 6.58 4.07 7.96
N LYS A 201 7.63 3.60 7.26
CA LYS A 201 9.00 3.62 7.77
C LYS A 201 9.51 5.02 8.11
N ARG A 202 9.17 6.02 7.29
CA ARG A 202 9.50 7.43 7.56
C ARG A 202 8.81 7.92 8.84
N ILE A 203 7.50 7.66 8.97
CA ILE A 203 6.70 8.14 10.11
C ILE A 203 7.10 7.48 11.44
N ILE A 204 7.43 6.19 11.43
CA ILE A 204 7.85 5.47 12.66
C ILE A 204 9.34 5.63 12.97
N GLY A 205 10.09 6.39 12.16
CA GLY A 205 11.52 6.65 12.38
C GLY A 205 12.46 5.49 12.03
N MET A 206 12.06 4.58 11.14
CA MET A 206 12.97 3.57 10.58
C MET A 206 13.81 4.10 9.42
N ILE A 207 13.32 5.13 8.71
CA ILE A 207 14.03 5.82 7.63
C ILE A 207 13.99 7.32 7.91
N ASP A 208 15.15 7.96 7.89
CA ASP A 208 15.28 9.42 7.99
C ASP A 208 15.10 10.07 6.61
N LYS A 209 13.83 10.17 6.18
CA LYS A 209 13.43 10.88 4.96
C LYS A 209 12.11 11.61 5.19
N PRO A 210 11.94 12.81 4.62
CA PRO A 210 10.71 13.56 4.73
C PRO A 210 9.57 12.91 3.93
N LEU A 211 8.34 13.32 4.18
CA LEU A 211 7.23 13.05 3.24
C LEU A 211 7.32 14.01 2.04
N ALA A 212 6.44 13.84 1.04
CA ALA A 212 6.50 14.67 -0.17
C ALA A 212 6.19 16.15 0.08
N ASN A 213 5.43 16.44 1.13
CA ASN A 213 5.30 17.76 1.71
C ASN A 213 5.14 17.61 3.23
N GLU A 214 6.01 18.26 3.99
CA GLU A 214 6.04 18.30 5.45
C GLU A 214 5.96 19.74 5.97
#